data_AF-A0A257VTT4-F1
#
_entry.id   AF-A0A257VTT4-F1
#
_cell.length_a   1.000
_cell.length_b   1.000
_cell.length_c   1.000
_cell.angle_alpha   90.00
_cell.angle_beta   90.00
_cell.angle_gamma   90.00
#
_symmetry.space_group_name_H-M   'P 1'
#
loop_
_entity.id
_entity.type
_entity.pdbx_description
1 polymer ?
#
loop_
_entity_poly.entity_id
_entity_poly.type
_entity_poly.pdbx_seq_one_letter_code
_entity_poly.pdbx_strand_id
1 'polypeptide(L)'
;RILESFAAENGSIAAQSGETDIFITPGYRFKLVDRLVTNFHLPKSTLFMLVSAFAGLERMQAAYAHAIAQHYRFYSYGDASLLERV
;
A
#
# COMPACT_ATOMS: atom_id res chain seq x y z
N ARG A 1 -2.85 7.04 -0.33
CA ARG A 1 -2.56 8.27 0.45
C ARG A 1 -3.71 9.27 0.33
N ILE A 2 -3.88 9.96 -0.81
CA ILE A 2 -4.95 10.97 -1.01
C ILE A 2 -6.34 10.49 -0.55
N LEU A 3 -6.81 9.35 -1.05
CA LEU A 3 -8.09 8.76 -0.65
C LEU A 3 -8.24 8.59 0.87
N GLU A 4 -7.19 8.10 1.53
CA GLU A 4 -7.18 7.87 2.98
C GLU A 4 -7.08 9.17 3.78
N SER A 5 -6.41 10.19 3.26
CA SER A 5 -6.34 11.51 3.89
C SER A 5 -7.70 12.19 3.97
N PHE A 6 -8.51 12.00 2.93
CA PHE A 6 -9.76 12.73 2.73
C PHE A 6 -11.03 11.90 2.98
N ALA A 7 -10.89 10.61 3.24
CA ALA A 7 -11.99 9.75 3.66
C ALA A 7 -12.47 10.07 5.08
N ALA A 8 -13.78 10.09 5.28
CA ALA A 8 -14.41 10.12 6.59
C ALA A 8 -14.32 8.75 7.29
N GLU A 9 -14.54 8.72 8.61
CA GLU A 9 -14.47 7.50 9.42
C GLU A 9 -15.48 6.41 9.00
N ASN A 10 -16.59 6.82 8.39
CA ASN A 10 -17.61 5.92 7.85
C ASN A 10 -17.27 5.38 6.43
N GLY A 11 -16.07 5.69 5.91
CA GLY A 11 -15.65 5.26 4.58
C GLY A 11 -16.30 6.05 3.44
N SER A 12 -16.87 7.24 3.68
CA SER A 12 -17.31 8.13 2.60
C SER A 12 -16.25 9.15 2.21
N ILE A 13 -16.34 9.69 1.00
CA ILE A 13 -15.49 10.79 0.51
C ILE A 13 -16.35 11.82 -0.23
N ALA A 14 -16.03 13.09 -0.03
CA ALA A 14 -16.64 14.21 -0.74
C ALA A 14 -15.61 14.92 -1.62
N ALA A 15 -16.08 15.59 -2.67
CA ALA A 15 -15.23 16.39 -3.55
C ALA A 15 -14.56 17.51 -2.74
N GLN A 16 -13.23 17.53 -2.77
CA GLN A 16 -12.41 18.51 -2.07
C GLN A 16 -11.01 18.60 -2.72
N SER A 17 -10.29 19.66 -2.39
CA SER A 17 -8.91 19.88 -2.82
C SER A 17 -8.04 20.24 -1.62
N GLY A 18 -6.83 19.73 -1.59
CA GLY A 18 -5.86 20.03 -0.54
C GLY A 18 -4.61 19.17 -0.68
N GLU A 19 -3.69 19.34 0.25
CA GLU A 19 -2.44 18.59 0.30
C GLU A 19 -2.53 17.44 1.31
N THR A 20 -1.60 16.49 1.23
CA THR A 20 -1.56 15.35 2.14
C THR A 20 -0.15 15.09 2.67
N ASP A 21 -0.01 15.19 3.98
CA ASP A 21 1.21 14.79 4.68
C ASP A 21 1.07 13.44 5.40
N ILE A 22 -0.03 12.70 5.16
CA ILE A 22 -0.24 11.42 5.83
C ILE A 22 0.93 10.46 5.59
N PHE A 23 1.45 9.91 6.68
CA PHE A 23 2.46 8.87 6.67
C PHE A 23 1.82 7.56 7.13
N ILE A 24 1.72 6.59 6.20
CA ILE A 24 1.03 5.32 6.44
C ILE A 24 2.09 4.26 6.78
N THR A 25 1.99 3.72 7.99
CA THR A 25 2.89 2.71 8.54
C THR A 25 2.08 1.56 9.15
N PRO A 26 2.70 0.39 9.41
CA PRO A 26 2.01 -0.71 10.07
C PRO A 26 1.26 -0.28 11.33
N GLY A 27 0.00 -0.68 11.44
CA GLY A 27 -0.94 -0.22 12.48
C GLY A 27 -1.94 0.84 12.02
N TYR A 28 -1.78 1.41 10.82
CA TYR A 28 -2.75 2.32 10.23
C TYR A 28 -4.07 1.61 9.86
N ARG A 29 -5.22 2.16 10.28
CA ARG A 29 -6.55 1.68 9.90
C ARG A 29 -7.01 2.36 8.62
N PHE A 30 -7.07 1.62 7.52
CA PHE A 30 -7.60 2.11 6.24
C PHE A 30 -9.11 2.34 6.33
N LYS A 31 -9.56 3.52 5.90
CA LYS A 31 -10.95 3.97 5.97
C LYS A 31 -11.72 3.66 4.68
N LEU A 32 -11.10 3.82 3.52
CA LEU A 32 -11.80 3.78 2.22
C LEU A 32 -11.29 2.68 1.28
N VAL A 33 -9.97 2.48 1.19
CA VAL A 33 -9.39 1.58 0.18
C VAL A 33 -9.50 0.12 0.62
N ASP A 34 -10.18 -0.69 -0.18
CA ASP A 34 -10.31 -2.14 0.04
C ASP A 34 -9.24 -2.97 -0.66
N ARG A 35 -8.77 -2.51 -1.83
CA ARG A 35 -7.81 -3.20 -2.70
C ARG A 35 -6.81 -2.19 -3.26
N LEU A 36 -5.57 -2.64 -3.45
CA LEU A 36 -4.49 -1.80 -3.95
C LEU A 36 -3.72 -2.53 -5.06
N VAL A 37 -3.59 -1.88 -6.22
CA VAL A 37 -2.64 -2.29 -7.27
C VAL A 37 -1.43 -1.38 -7.18
N THR A 38 -0.24 -1.97 -7.06
CA THR A 38 1.02 -1.20 -6.94
C THR A 38 2.23 -2.05 -7.32
N ASN A 39 3.32 -1.40 -7.70
CA ASN A 39 4.59 -2.05 -8.01
C ASN A 39 5.20 -2.77 -6.78
N PHE A 40 6.25 -3.56 -7.02
CA PHE A 40 7.13 -4.00 -5.95
C PHE A 40 8.20 -2.93 -5.63
N HIS A 41 8.30 -2.58 -4.35
CA HIS A 41 9.08 -1.48 -3.78
C HIS A 41 10.33 -1.99 -3.05
N LEU A 42 11.37 -1.18 -2.93
CA LEU A 42 12.56 -1.60 -2.20
C LEU A 42 12.28 -1.97 -0.73
N PRO A 43 12.95 -3.01 -0.19
CA PRO A 43 12.96 -3.25 1.25
C PRO A 43 13.39 -2.00 2.02
N LYS A 44 12.77 -1.76 3.18
CA LYS A 44 13.01 -0.59 4.04
C LYS A 44 12.64 0.77 3.43
N SER A 45 11.86 0.81 2.34
CA SER A 45 11.29 2.06 1.82
C SER A 45 9.97 2.43 2.53
N THR A 46 9.60 3.71 2.46
CA THR A 46 8.30 4.20 2.97
C THR A 46 7.11 3.58 2.22
N LEU A 47 7.29 3.26 0.93
CA LEU A 47 6.29 2.54 0.15
C LEU A 47 6.15 1.09 0.61
N PHE A 48 7.26 0.43 0.96
CA PHE A 48 7.22 -0.90 1.58
C PHE A 48 6.47 -0.88 2.92
N MET A 49 6.66 0.17 3.73
CA MET A 49 5.90 0.36 4.97
C MET A 49 4.40 0.53 4.69
N LEU A 50 4.02 1.30 3.68
CA LEU A 50 2.61 1.50 3.29
C LEU A 50 1.95 0.17 2.88
N VAL A 51 2.57 -0.60 1.99
CA VAL A 51 1.98 -1.89 1.56
C VAL A 51 1.96 -2.91 2.70
N SER A 52 2.93 -2.85 3.63
CA SER A 52 2.93 -3.67 4.85
C SER A 52 1.83 -3.26 5.82
N ALA A 53 1.50 -1.97 5.92
CA ALA A 53 0.35 -1.49 6.67
C ALA A 53 -0.97 -1.97 6.08
N PHE A 54 -1.03 -2.04 4.75
CA PHE A 54 -2.22 -2.42 4.02
C PHE A 54 -2.49 -3.93 4.09
N ALA A 55 -1.51 -4.76 3.69
CA ALA A 55 -1.69 -6.20 3.51
C ALA A 55 -1.05 -7.06 4.60
N GLY A 56 -0.39 -6.44 5.60
CA GLY A 56 0.30 -7.12 6.69
C GLY A 56 1.76 -7.43 6.39
N LEU A 57 2.64 -7.27 7.38
CA LEU A 57 4.09 -7.41 7.21
C LEU A 57 4.49 -8.82 6.76
N GLU A 58 3.99 -9.86 7.41
CA GLU A 58 4.34 -11.25 7.11
C GLU A 58 3.92 -11.63 5.68
N ARG A 59 2.70 -11.24 5.28
CA ARG A 59 2.19 -11.47 3.93
C ARG A 59 3.05 -10.75 2.89
N MET A 60 3.42 -9.50 3.13
CA MET A 60 4.30 -8.78 2.22
C MET A 60 5.69 -9.40 2.14
N GLN A 61 6.27 -9.85 3.26
CA GLN A 61 7.56 -10.55 3.25
C GLN A 61 7.50 -11.84 2.41
N ALA A 62 6.45 -12.65 2.58
CA ALA A 62 6.25 -13.86 1.80
C ALA A 62 6.07 -13.57 0.30
N ALA A 63 5.26 -12.56 -0.05
CA ALA A 63 5.05 -12.15 -1.43
C ALA A 63 6.35 -11.67 -2.11
N TYR A 64 7.18 -10.93 -1.39
CA TYR A 64 8.48 -10.47 -1.90
C TYR A 64 9.48 -11.60 -2.06
N ALA A 65 9.54 -12.54 -1.11
CA ALA A 65 10.39 -13.72 -1.23
C ALA A 65 10.00 -14.55 -2.47
N HIS A 66 8.70 -14.72 -2.72
CA HIS A 66 8.20 -15.36 -3.94
C HIS A 66 8.61 -14.60 -5.20
N ALA A 67 8.36 -13.28 -5.25
CA ALA A 67 8.70 -12.44 -6.41
C ALA A 67 10.20 -12.49 -6.75
N ILE A 68 11.07 -12.48 -5.73
CA ILE A 68 12.52 -12.63 -5.91
C ILE A 68 12.85 -14.01 -6.48
N ALA A 69 12.29 -15.08 -5.91
CA ALA A 69 12.53 -16.45 -6.35
C ALA A 69 12.02 -16.72 -7.78
N GLN A 70 10.99 -16.00 -8.22
CA GLN A 70 10.42 -16.09 -9.58
C GLN A 70 10.96 -15.03 -10.55
N HIS A 71 12.01 -14.29 -10.18
CA HIS A 71 12.65 -13.27 -11.01
C HIS A 71 11.70 -12.17 -11.53
N TYR A 72 10.76 -11.75 -10.69
CA TYR A 72 9.92 -10.59 -11.01
C TYR A 72 10.77 -9.34 -11.15
N ARG A 73 10.32 -8.42 -11.99
CA ARG A 73 10.93 -7.11 -12.19
C ARG A 73 10.41 -6.17 -11.10
N PHE A 74 11.30 -5.49 -10.41
CA PHE A 74 10.95 -4.53 -9.36
C PHE A 74 10.95 -3.09 -9.90
N TYR A 75 10.56 -2.12 -9.04
CA TYR A 75 10.58 -0.68 -9.31
C TYR A 75 9.52 -0.20 -10.32
N SER A 76 9.65 1.06 -10.75
CA SER A 76 8.66 1.82 -11.51
C SER A 76 8.21 1.18 -12.81
N TYR A 77 9.10 0.43 -13.48
CA TYR A 77 8.84 -0.26 -14.75
C TYR A 77 8.78 -1.79 -14.60
N GLY A 78 8.72 -2.25 -13.36
CA GLY A 78 8.63 -3.66 -13.03
C GLY A 78 7.21 -4.20 -13.11
N ASP A 79 7.03 -5.36 -12.50
CA ASP A 79 5.74 -6.03 -12.35
C ASP A 79 4.93 -5.41 -11.21
N ALA A 80 3.64 -5.74 -11.18
CA ALA A 80 2.68 -5.22 -10.20
C ALA A 80 2.22 -6.31 -9.24
N SER A 81 1.72 -5.86 -8.09
CA SER A 81 1.04 -6.64 -7.08
C SER A 81 -0.42 -6.16 -6.96
N LEU A 82 -1.34 -7.09 -6.75
CA LEU A 82 -2.70 -6.82 -6.33
C LEU A 82 -2.84 -7.28 -4.88
N LEU A 83 -3.19 -6.33 -4.00
CA LEU A 83 -3.22 -6.53 -2.56
C LEU A 83 -4.62 -6.34 -2.01
N GLU A 84 -4.93 -7.09 -0.96
CA GLU A 84 -6.16 -6.97 -0.17
C GLU A 84 -5.81 -6.56 1.25
N ARG A 85 -6.59 -5.64 1.83
CA ARG A 85 -6.36 -5.20 3.21
C ARG A 85 -6.62 -6.32 4.22
N VAL A 86 -5.85 -6.32 5.31
CA VAL A 86 -6.07 -7.20 6.49
C VAL A 86 -7.23 -6.74 7.34
#